data_AF-A0A532UEV2-F1
#
_entry.id   AF-A0A532UEV2-F1
#
_cell.length_a   1.000
_cell.length_b   1.000
_cell.length_c   1.000
_cell.angle_alpha   90.00
_cell.angle_beta   90.00
_cell.angle_gamma   90.00
#
_symmetry.space_group_name_H-M   'P 1'
#
loop_
_entity.id
_entity.type
_entity.pdbx_description
1 polymer ?
#
loop_
_entity_poly.entity_id
_entity_poly.type
_entity_poly.pdbx_seq_one_letter_code
_entity_poly.pdbx_strand_id
1 'polypeptide(L)'
;MTEKLYLKNPYLATFSARVLAQNKTEQGHEVLLDQTAFYPTSGGQPHDQGTLNGIAVRDVLLKDDEIFHLLEQPLSVSKVKGEIDWMLRSDHMQQHTGQHLLTAVFIELCQASTVSFHLGRELSTIDLDIGLLTELQVEQVEELANQYIIKNLPIKAYEVSPEEFSRLKLRKKELPEGVKSIRIVEIEGVDLSHCGGTHLRSTSEIGLIKVIGWEKYKGNMRVSFLCGRRALKDYRQKHKVMQGVSASLSVKPEKLSEAVDKLREEGKGYRRELKHLKERLAGFIAQELIDGAAPHEGFKLVKMIFRQEDLQVVKSAIIKAVNQEPLLVLAGVESQGMGHLIFASSKGLGLPLGEALRESCKVIDGKGGGGEGFAQGAGTNPQHLEKALELALDYLKLKG
;
A
#
# COMPACT_ATOMS: atom_id res chain seq x y z
N MET A 1 -13.48 -8.33 -45.11
CA MET A 1 -14.30 -8.25 -43.89
C MET A 1 -14.13 -9.52 -43.10
N THR A 2 -13.40 -9.42 -42.00
CA THR A 2 -13.21 -10.49 -41.01
C THR A 2 -14.52 -10.81 -40.29
N GLU A 3 -14.91 -12.09 -40.23
CA GLU A 3 -16.03 -12.53 -39.40
C GLU A 3 -15.64 -12.57 -37.91
N LYS A 4 -16.36 -11.82 -37.07
CA LYS A 4 -16.09 -11.67 -35.63
C LYS A 4 -16.82 -12.75 -34.82
N LEU A 5 -16.22 -13.93 -34.68
CA LEU A 5 -16.82 -15.10 -34.03
C LEU A 5 -17.16 -14.86 -32.55
N TYR A 6 -16.39 -14.03 -31.85
CA TYR A 6 -16.61 -13.70 -30.44
C TYR A 6 -17.92 -12.94 -30.19
N LEU A 7 -18.48 -12.26 -31.20
CA LEU A 7 -19.78 -11.60 -31.08
C LEU A 7 -20.93 -12.61 -31.05
N LYS A 8 -20.78 -13.74 -31.78
CA LYS A 8 -21.76 -14.83 -31.85
C LYS A 8 -21.66 -15.76 -30.65
N ASN A 9 -20.44 -16.14 -30.28
CA ASN A 9 -20.19 -17.02 -29.14
C ASN A 9 -18.89 -16.63 -28.43
N PRO A 10 -18.95 -15.88 -27.33
CA PRO A 10 -17.76 -15.48 -26.58
C PRO A 10 -17.07 -16.65 -25.85
N TYR A 11 -17.67 -17.85 -25.85
CA TYR A 11 -17.13 -19.08 -25.26
C TYR A 11 -16.30 -19.90 -26.24
N LEU A 12 -16.16 -19.44 -27.49
CA LEU A 12 -15.35 -20.12 -28.49
C LEU A 12 -13.86 -19.92 -28.15
N ALA A 13 -13.27 -20.90 -27.46
CA ALA A 13 -11.86 -20.88 -27.07
C ALA A 13 -10.92 -21.32 -28.20
N THR A 14 -11.41 -22.06 -29.19
CA THR A 14 -10.61 -22.52 -30.34
C THR A 14 -11.38 -22.33 -31.63
N PHE A 15 -10.69 -21.93 -32.70
CA PHE A 15 -11.29 -21.75 -34.02
C PHE A 15 -10.31 -22.07 -35.14
N SER A 16 -10.80 -22.18 -36.37
CA SER A 16 -9.97 -22.29 -37.58
C SER A 16 -10.26 -21.12 -38.51
N ALA A 17 -9.22 -20.61 -39.16
CA ALA A 17 -9.32 -19.47 -40.05
C ALA A 17 -8.32 -19.57 -41.21
N ARG A 18 -8.54 -18.78 -42.26
CA ARG A 18 -7.59 -18.56 -43.34
C ARG A 18 -6.91 -17.21 -43.18
N VAL A 19 -5.62 -17.18 -43.46
CA VAL A 19 -4.84 -15.94 -43.51
C VAL A 19 -5.20 -15.18 -44.79
N LEU A 20 -5.66 -13.95 -44.64
CA LEU A 20 -5.96 -13.04 -45.74
C LEU A 20 -4.77 -12.15 -46.11
N ALA A 21 -4.04 -11.67 -45.10
CA ALA A 21 -2.86 -10.84 -45.28
C ALA A 21 -1.87 -11.02 -44.13
N GLN A 22 -0.59 -10.77 -44.40
CA GLN A 22 0.45 -10.64 -43.39
C GLN A 22 1.34 -9.46 -43.73
N ASN A 23 1.63 -8.61 -42.75
CA ASN A 23 2.50 -7.45 -42.90
C ASN A 23 3.58 -7.47 -41.82
N LYS A 24 4.83 -7.17 -42.19
CA LYS A 24 5.90 -6.94 -41.22
C LYS A 24 5.87 -5.48 -40.78
N THR A 25 5.82 -5.23 -39.49
CA THR A 25 5.88 -3.90 -38.86
C THR A 25 7.09 -3.82 -37.94
N GLU A 26 7.34 -2.65 -37.38
CA GLU A 26 8.39 -2.46 -36.36
C GLU A 26 8.07 -3.21 -35.05
N GLN A 27 6.78 -3.48 -34.79
CA GLN A 27 6.30 -4.12 -33.56
C GLN A 27 6.20 -5.65 -33.68
N GLY A 28 6.27 -6.20 -34.90
CA GLY A 28 6.17 -7.64 -35.16
C GLY A 28 5.51 -7.96 -36.50
N HIS A 29 4.78 -9.06 -36.55
CA HIS A 29 4.08 -9.54 -37.74
C HIS A 29 2.57 -9.40 -37.55
N GLU A 30 1.93 -8.50 -38.29
CA GLU A 30 0.48 -8.32 -38.28
C GLU A 30 -0.20 -9.32 -39.22
N VAL A 31 -1.20 -10.04 -38.72
CA VAL A 31 -1.92 -11.08 -39.46
C VAL A 31 -3.41 -10.76 -39.49
N LEU A 32 -3.97 -10.70 -40.70
CA LEU A 32 -5.40 -10.59 -40.95
C LEU A 32 -5.99 -11.97 -41.30
N LEU A 33 -7.13 -12.30 -40.69
CA LEU A 33 -7.81 -13.59 -40.86
C LEU A 33 -9.20 -13.41 -41.51
N ASP A 34 -9.73 -14.45 -42.15
CA ASP A 34 -11.11 -14.42 -42.68
C ASP A 34 -12.17 -14.43 -41.57
N GLN A 35 -11.85 -15.02 -40.42
CA GLN A 35 -12.66 -15.02 -39.21
C GLN A 35 -11.77 -15.10 -37.97
N THR A 36 -12.22 -14.55 -36.84
CA THR A 36 -11.46 -14.64 -35.59
C THR A 36 -12.35 -14.71 -34.35
N ALA A 37 -11.93 -15.52 -33.38
CA ALA A 37 -12.50 -15.50 -32.03
C ALA A 37 -11.76 -14.58 -31.07
N PHE A 38 -10.63 -13.95 -31.47
CA PHE A 38 -9.92 -12.99 -30.63
C PHE A 38 -10.69 -11.67 -30.57
N TYR A 39 -10.91 -11.15 -29.36
CA TYR A 39 -11.44 -9.82 -29.11
C TYR A 39 -10.31 -8.79 -29.20
N PRO A 40 -10.46 -7.71 -30.00
CA PRO A 40 -9.51 -6.61 -30.01
C PRO A 40 -9.72 -5.69 -28.81
N THR A 41 -8.71 -4.91 -28.45
CA THR A 41 -8.89 -3.88 -27.40
C THR A 41 -9.95 -2.88 -27.85
N SER A 42 -11.10 -2.85 -27.17
CA SER A 42 -12.23 -1.98 -27.53
C SER A 42 -13.19 -1.82 -26.35
N GLY A 43 -14.00 -0.76 -26.34
CA GLY A 43 -15.04 -0.54 -25.34
C GLY A 43 -14.56 -0.63 -23.87
N GLY A 44 -13.29 -0.30 -23.60
CA GLY A 44 -12.69 -0.40 -22.26
C GLY A 44 -12.27 -1.81 -21.82
N GLN A 45 -12.59 -2.86 -22.58
CA GLN A 45 -12.13 -4.23 -22.33
C GLN A 45 -10.77 -4.48 -23.04
N PRO A 46 -9.78 -5.06 -22.34
CA PRO A 46 -8.51 -5.44 -22.95
C PRO A 46 -8.68 -6.54 -24.02
N HIS A 47 -7.77 -6.58 -24.99
CA HIS A 47 -7.71 -7.66 -25.98
C HIS A 47 -7.50 -9.03 -25.34
N ASP A 48 -7.83 -10.08 -26.09
CA ASP A 48 -7.45 -11.43 -25.72
C ASP A 48 -6.02 -11.77 -26.07
N GLN A 49 -5.48 -12.70 -25.29
CA GLN A 49 -4.23 -13.37 -25.58
C GLN A 49 -4.48 -14.81 -25.99
N GLY A 50 -3.46 -15.46 -26.54
CA GLY A 50 -3.57 -16.82 -27.04
C GLY A 50 -2.50 -17.13 -28.08
N THR A 51 -2.80 -18.07 -28.96
CA THR A 51 -1.90 -18.47 -30.04
C THR A 51 -2.60 -18.62 -31.38
N LEU A 52 -1.86 -18.41 -32.46
CA LEU A 52 -2.19 -18.84 -33.81
C LEU A 52 -1.16 -19.89 -34.24
N ASN A 53 -1.58 -21.13 -34.44
CA ASN A 53 -0.68 -22.26 -34.73
C ASN A 53 0.48 -22.41 -33.73
N GLY A 54 0.23 -22.15 -32.44
CA GLY A 54 1.25 -22.22 -31.39
C GLY A 54 2.16 -20.99 -31.31
N ILE A 55 2.03 -20.01 -32.21
CA ILE A 55 2.73 -18.73 -32.12
C ILE A 55 1.91 -17.76 -31.26
N ALA A 56 2.53 -17.15 -30.26
CA ALA A 56 1.86 -16.24 -29.34
C ALA A 56 1.33 -14.98 -30.04
N VAL A 57 0.07 -14.63 -29.75
CA VAL A 57 -0.56 -13.37 -30.12
C VAL A 57 -0.29 -12.35 -29.01
N ARG A 58 0.51 -11.32 -29.33
CA ARG A 58 0.93 -10.28 -28.38
C ARG A 58 -0.09 -9.15 -28.24
N ASP A 59 -0.83 -8.87 -29.31
CA ASP A 59 -1.84 -7.81 -29.35
C ASP A 59 -2.90 -8.15 -30.41
N VAL A 60 -4.09 -7.58 -30.25
CA VAL A 60 -5.21 -7.71 -31.17
C VAL A 60 -5.78 -6.31 -31.41
N LEU A 61 -5.59 -5.82 -32.64
CA LEU A 61 -5.83 -4.44 -33.03
C LEU A 61 -7.04 -4.36 -33.95
N LEU A 62 -7.95 -3.43 -33.68
CA LEU A 62 -9.04 -3.07 -34.59
C LEU A 62 -8.61 -1.86 -35.43
N LYS A 63 -8.48 -2.05 -36.76
CA LYS A 63 -8.15 -0.97 -37.72
C LYS A 63 -9.13 -1.05 -38.89
N ASP A 64 -9.85 0.03 -39.18
CA ASP A 64 -10.80 0.12 -40.29
C ASP A 64 -11.80 -1.05 -40.36
N ASP A 65 -12.35 -1.43 -39.20
CA ASP A 65 -13.26 -2.57 -38.99
C ASP A 65 -12.67 -3.98 -39.22
N GLU A 66 -11.37 -4.07 -39.51
CA GLU A 66 -10.61 -5.33 -39.63
C GLU A 66 -9.80 -5.62 -38.35
N ILE A 67 -9.61 -6.91 -38.03
CA ILE A 67 -8.92 -7.35 -36.83
C ILE A 67 -7.55 -7.93 -37.18
N PHE A 68 -6.50 -7.24 -36.74
CA PHE A 68 -5.12 -7.64 -36.92
C PHE A 68 -4.57 -8.29 -35.65
N HIS A 69 -3.85 -9.39 -35.82
CA HIS A 69 -3.21 -10.13 -34.74
C HIS A 69 -1.71 -9.90 -34.83
N LEU A 70 -1.11 -9.35 -33.78
CA LEU A 70 0.33 -9.08 -33.74
C LEU A 70 1.07 -10.31 -33.19
N LEU A 71 1.94 -10.90 -34.02
CA LEU A 71 2.75 -12.06 -33.70
C LEU A 71 4.24 -11.71 -33.62
N GLU A 72 5.00 -12.48 -32.83
CA GLU A 72 6.47 -12.38 -32.79
C GLU A 72 7.14 -12.91 -34.06
N GLN A 73 6.52 -13.90 -34.69
CA GLN A 73 7.04 -14.62 -35.84
C GLN A 73 5.96 -14.72 -36.91
N PRO A 74 6.33 -14.76 -38.21
CA PRO A 74 5.36 -14.88 -39.27
C PRO A 74 4.73 -16.29 -39.29
N LEU A 75 3.54 -16.41 -39.86
CA LEU A 75 2.91 -17.71 -40.08
C LEU A 75 3.34 -18.27 -41.44
N SER A 76 3.82 -19.51 -41.45
CA SER A 76 4.24 -20.21 -42.68
C SER A 76 3.11 -20.94 -43.40
N VAL A 77 1.86 -20.82 -42.91
CA VAL A 77 0.70 -21.56 -43.44
C VAL A 77 -0.47 -20.63 -43.74
N SER A 78 -1.32 -21.03 -44.69
CA SER A 78 -2.52 -20.27 -45.09
C SER A 78 -3.77 -20.60 -44.27
N LYS A 79 -3.80 -21.76 -43.60
CA LYS A 79 -4.86 -22.17 -42.67
C LYS A 79 -4.28 -22.27 -41.26
N VAL A 80 -4.91 -21.59 -40.31
CA VAL A 80 -4.47 -21.53 -38.93
C VAL A 80 -5.55 -22.00 -37.97
N LYS A 81 -5.12 -22.59 -36.87
CA LYS A 81 -5.88 -22.84 -35.66
C LYS A 81 -5.56 -21.74 -34.66
N GLY A 82 -6.59 -21.03 -34.22
CA GLY A 82 -6.49 -20.07 -33.12
C GLY A 82 -6.93 -20.69 -31.81
N GLU A 83 -6.21 -20.38 -30.74
CA GLU A 83 -6.48 -20.82 -29.37
C GLU A 83 -6.42 -19.60 -28.46
N ILE A 84 -7.54 -19.26 -27.83
CA ILE A 84 -7.66 -18.16 -26.87
C ILE A 84 -7.16 -18.64 -25.50
N ASP A 85 -6.42 -17.79 -24.78
CA ASP A 85 -6.22 -17.98 -23.35
C ASP A 85 -7.57 -17.85 -22.64
N TRP A 86 -8.21 -18.99 -22.42
CA TRP A 86 -9.54 -19.06 -21.81
C TRP A 86 -9.55 -18.50 -20.39
N MET A 87 -8.44 -18.62 -19.65
CA MET A 87 -8.36 -18.11 -18.30
C MET A 87 -8.43 -16.59 -18.29
N LEU A 88 -7.76 -15.94 -19.25
CA LEU A 88 -7.81 -14.49 -19.41
C LEU A 88 -9.15 -14.02 -19.97
N ARG A 89 -9.68 -14.69 -21.02
CA ARG A 89 -10.99 -14.36 -21.61
C ARG A 89 -12.11 -14.42 -20.58
N SER A 90 -12.19 -15.51 -19.82
CA SER A 90 -13.22 -15.67 -18.79
C SER A 90 -13.10 -14.63 -17.69
N ASP A 91 -11.88 -14.26 -17.28
CA ASP A 91 -11.64 -13.16 -16.35
C ASP A 91 -12.13 -11.81 -16.90
N HIS A 92 -11.80 -11.46 -18.16
CA HIS A 92 -12.29 -10.24 -18.80
C HIS A 92 -13.83 -10.22 -18.86
N MET A 93 -14.46 -11.33 -19.23
CA MET A 93 -15.92 -11.47 -19.24
C MET A 93 -16.53 -11.29 -17.84
N GLN A 94 -15.88 -11.81 -16.79
CA GLN A 94 -16.29 -11.60 -15.40
C GLN A 94 -16.23 -10.12 -15.01
N GLN A 95 -15.10 -9.45 -15.27
CA GLN A 95 -14.96 -8.03 -14.91
C GLN A 95 -15.94 -7.15 -15.69
N HIS A 96 -16.13 -7.40 -16.98
CA HIS A 96 -17.01 -6.60 -17.83
C HIS A 96 -18.49 -6.81 -17.47
N THR A 97 -18.91 -8.06 -17.27
CA THR A 97 -20.29 -8.35 -16.84
C THR A 97 -20.55 -7.80 -15.44
N GLY A 98 -19.59 -7.94 -14.53
CA GLY A 98 -19.69 -7.38 -13.18
C GLY A 98 -19.75 -5.85 -13.18
N GLN A 99 -19.05 -5.19 -14.11
CA GLN A 99 -19.18 -3.75 -14.31
C GLN A 99 -20.60 -3.35 -14.70
N HIS A 100 -21.22 -4.03 -15.65
CA HIS A 100 -22.61 -3.75 -16.05
C HIS A 100 -23.57 -3.91 -14.87
N LEU A 101 -23.42 -5.02 -14.13
CA LEU A 101 -24.27 -5.29 -12.98
C LEU A 101 -24.10 -4.22 -11.88
N LEU A 102 -22.87 -3.85 -11.53
CA LEU A 102 -22.61 -2.78 -10.57
C LEU A 102 -23.20 -1.45 -11.04
N THR A 103 -23.01 -1.08 -12.30
CA THR A 103 -23.60 0.15 -12.84
C THR A 103 -25.12 0.16 -12.71
N ALA A 104 -25.80 -0.95 -13.00
CA ALA A 104 -27.25 -1.06 -12.83
C ALA A 104 -27.67 -0.84 -11.37
N VAL A 105 -26.99 -1.51 -10.45
CA VAL A 105 -27.30 -1.45 -9.01
C VAL A 105 -27.00 -0.07 -8.41
N PHE A 106 -25.91 0.60 -8.82
CA PHE A 106 -25.62 1.96 -8.40
C PHE A 106 -26.68 2.97 -8.88
N ILE A 107 -27.23 2.76 -10.08
CA ILE A 107 -28.33 3.59 -10.56
C ILE A 107 -29.62 3.31 -9.79
N GLU A 108 -29.91 2.03 -9.52
CA GLU A 108 -31.10 1.61 -8.77
C GLU A 108 -31.10 2.17 -7.34
N LEU A 109 -30.02 1.96 -6.58
CA LEU A 109 -29.98 2.28 -5.15
C LEU A 109 -29.49 3.71 -4.86
N CYS A 110 -28.56 4.22 -5.66
CA CYS A 110 -27.88 5.49 -5.38
C CYS A 110 -28.22 6.58 -6.39
N GLN A 111 -29.00 6.29 -7.43
CA GLN A 111 -29.28 7.21 -8.55
C GLN A 111 -27.99 7.76 -9.19
N ALA A 112 -26.91 6.98 -9.12
CA ALA A 112 -25.57 7.40 -9.50
C ALA A 112 -25.22 6.88 -10.90
N SER A 113 -25.17 7.78 -11.88
CA SER A 113 -24.84 7.42 -13.26
C SER A 113 -23.34 7.12 -13.43
N THR A 114 -23.00 6.12 -14.24
CA THR A 114 -21.60 5.85 -14.60
C THR A 114 -21.11 6.83 -15.67
N VAL A 115 -20.12 7.63 -15.30
CA VAL A 115 -19.42 8.58 -16.18
C VAL A 115 -18.43 7.83 -17.06
N SER A 116 -17.56 7.02 -16.45
CA SER A 116 -16.56 6.22 -17.14
C SER A 116 -16.26 4.92 -16.39
N PHE A 117 -15.55 3.99 -17.03
CA PHE A 117 -15.05 2.79 -16.39
C PHE A 117 -13.69 2.38 -16.98
N HIS A 118 -12.96 1.55 -16.25
CA HIS A 118 -11.71 0.97 -16.69
C HIS A 118 -11.59 -0.46 -16.22
N LEU A 119 -11.36 -1.39 -17.16
CA LEU A 119 -11.13 -2.81 -16.85
C LEU A 119 -9.63 -3.10 -16.92
N GLY A 120 -8.91 -2.74 -15.85
CA GLY A 120 -7.47 -2.99 -15.74
C GLY A 120 -7.14 -4.47 -15.56
N ARG A 121 -5.84 -4.81 -15.57
CA ARG A 121 -5.34 -6.19 -15.42
C ARG A 121 -5.52 -6.77 -14.01
N GLU A 122 -5.27 -5.96 -12.99
CA GLU A 122 -5.42 -6.41 -11.59
C GLU A 122 -6.66 -5.81 -10.93
N LEU A 123 -7.06 -4.59 -11.30
CA LEU A 123 -8.15 -3.84 -10.69
C LEU A 123 -9.08 -3.25 -11.76
N SER A 124 -10.38 -3.24 -11.48
CA SER A 124 -11.39 -2.57 -12.32
C SER A 124 -12.02 -1.42 -11.56
N THR A 125 -12.41 -0.36 -12.27
CA THR A 125 -12.97 0.84 -11.67
C THR A 125 -14.19 1.34 -12.45
N ILE A 126 -15.15 1.91 -11.74
CA ILE A 126 -16.24 2.73 -12.30
C ILE A 126 -16.17 4.13 -11.68
N ASP A 127 -16.38 5.16 -12.49
CA ASP A 127 -16.49 6.54 -12.04
C ASP A 127 -17.97 6.92 -12.05
N LEU A 128 -18.49 7.31 -10.89
CA LEU A 128 -19.89 7.62 -10.66
C LEU A 128 -20.08 9.13 -10.49
N ASP A 129 -21.15 9.67 -11.09
CA ASP A 129 -21.60 11.04 -10.88
C ASP A 129 -22.37 11.14 -9.54
N ILE A 130 -21.62 11.13 -8.44
CA ILE A 130 -22.15 11.28 -7.09
C ILE A 130 -21.12 11.97 -6.19
N GLY A 131 -21.58 12.90 -5.34
CA GLY A 131 -20.70 13.71 -4.50
C GLY A 131 -20.12 12.98 -3.28
N LEU A 132 -20.91 12.10 -2.66
CA LEU A 132 -20.52 11.29 -1.50
C LEU A 132 -21.09 9.89 -1.64
N LEU A 133 -20.28 8.89 -1.29
CA LEU A 133 -20.68 7.50 -1.21
C LEU A 133 -20.35 6.98 0.18
N THR A 134 -21.38 6.58 0.93
CA THR A 134 -21.24 6.08 2.30
C THR A 134 -20.92 4.59 2.32
N GLU A 135 -20.31 4.11 3.40
CA GLU A 135 -20.00 2.70 3.59
C GLU A 135 -21.27 1.83 3.51
N LEU A 136 -22.37 2.25 4.16
CA LEU A 136 -23.66 1.55 4.09
C LEU A 136 -24.19 1.43 2.66
N GLN A 137 -24.08 2.47 1.83
CA GLN A 137 -24.49 2.40 0.42
C GLN A 137 -23.63 1.42 -0.36
N VAL A 138 -22.32 1.38 -0.10
CA VAL A 138 -21.42 0.41 -0.74
C VAL A 138 -21.79 -1.01 -0.36
N GLU A 139 -22.05 -1.27 0.92
CA GLU A 139 -22.50 -2.58 1.40
C GLU A 139 -23.82 -3.00 0.75
N GLN A 140 -24.80 -2.10 0.67
CA GLN A 140 -26.10 -2.37 0.03
C GLN A 140 -25.97 -2.65 -1.47
N VAL A 141 -25.12 -1.91 -2.18
CA VAL A 141 -24.84 -2.14 -3.60
C VAL A 141 -24.14 -3.47 -3.82
N GLU A 142 -23.12 -3.78 -3.03
CA GLU A 142 -22.40 -5.05 -3.13
C GLU A 142 -23.34 -6.25 -2.84
N GLU A 143 -24.16 -6.14 -1.80
CA GLU A 143 -25.13 -7.16 -1.42
C GLU A 143 -26.15 -7.38 -2.54
N LEU A 144 -26.79 -6.32 -3.05
CA LEU A 144 -27.80 -6.46 -4.11
C LEU A 144 -27.19 -7.00 -5.43
N ALA A 145 -25.98 -6.56 -5.79
CA ALA A 145 -25.27 -7.10 -6.95
C ALA A 145 -25.03 -8.61 -6.80
N ASN A 146 -24.58 -9.07 -5.62
CA ASN A 146 -24.38 -10.49 -5.38
C ASN A 146 -25.69 -11.28 -5.26
N GLN A 147 -26.79 -10.66 -4.82
CA GLN A 147 -28.13 -11.28 -4.89
C GLN A 147 -28.55 -11.53 -6.34
N TYR A 148 -28.28 -10.59 -7.26
CA TYR A 148 -28.53 -10.80 -8.69
C TYR A 148 -27.63 -11.90 -9.29
N ILE A 149 -26.41 -12.08 -8.78
CA ILE A 149 -25.53 -13.21 -9.15
C ILE A 149 -26.16 -14.54 -8.71
N ILE A 150 -26.62 -14.63 -7.47
CA ILE A 150 -27.25 -15.83 -6.90
C ILE A 150 -28.53 -16.20 -7.67
N LYS A 151 -29.30 -15.22 -8.14
CA LYS A 151 -30.50 -15.43 -8.97
C LYS A 151 -30.21 -16.05 -10.34
N ASN A 152 -28.94 -16.10 -10.79
CA ASN A 152 -28.52 -16.69 -12.05
C ASN A 152 -29.32 -16.16 -13.26
N LEU A 153 -29.43 -14.83 -13.35
CA LEU A 153 -30.21 -14.17 -14.40
C LEU A 153 -29.57 -14.41 -15.78
N PRO A 154 -30.35 -14.72 -16.82
CA PRO A 154 -29.85 -14.85 -18.18
C PRO A 154 -29.22 -13.54 -18.70
N ILE A 155 -28.16 -13.70 -19.47
CA ILE A 155 -27.49 -12.60 -20.18
C ILE A 155 -27.56 -12.89 -21.68
N LYS A 156 -28.13 -11.94 -22.43
CA LYS A 156 -28.35 -12.07 -23.87
C LYS A 156 -27.60 -10.97 -24.59
N ALA A 157 -26.98 -11.33 -25.71
CA ALA A 157 -26.40 -10.39 -26.65
C ALA A 157 -27.08 -10.56 -28.00
N TYR A 158 -27.61 -9.46 -28.55
CA TYR A 158 -28.34 -9.46 -29.81
C TYR A 158 -28.15 -8.13 -30.54
N GLU A 159 -28.48 -8.13 -31.82
CA GLU A 159 -28.40 -6.96 -32.68
C GLU A 159 -29.78 -6.35 -32.88
N VAL A 160 -29.84 -5.02 -32.92
CA VAL A 160 -31.06 -4.27 -33.22
C VAL A 160 -30.81 -3.20 -34.28
N SER A 161 -31.84 -2.88 -35.04
CA SER A 161 -31.82 -1.73 -35.96
C SER A 161 -31.77 -0.40 -35.20
N PRO A 162 -31.32 0.70 -35.84
CA PRO A 162 -31.39 2.05 -35.25
C PRO A 162 -32.81 2.46 -34.82
N GLU A 163 -33.83 2.01 -35.55
CA GLU A 163 -35.24 2.26 -35.20
C GLU A 163 -35.63 1.56 -33.90
N GLU A 164 -35.34 0.26 -33.78
CA GLU A 164 -35.58 -0.52 -32.55
C GLU A 164 -34.79 0.05 -31.37
N PHE A 165 -33.52 0.40 -31.58
CA PHE A 165 -32.66 1.02 -30.57
C PHE A 165 -33.29 2.26 -29.94
N SER A 166 -33.88 3.14 -30.76
CA SER A 166 -34.53 4.37 -30.28
C SER A 166 -35.67 4.12 -29.28
N ARG A 167 -36.35 2.97 -29.42
CA ARG A 167 -37.49 2.54 -28.59
C ARG A 167 -37.06 1.87 -27.29
N LEU A 168 -35.82 1.38 -27.19
CA LEU A 168 -35.32 0.73 -25.99
C LEU A 168 -35.12 1.73 -24.84
N LYS A 169 -35.32 1.25 -23.61
CA LYS A 169 -35.03 2.00 -22.38
C LYS A 169 -33.61 1.70 -21.92
N LEU A 170 -32.64 2.31 -22.60
CA LEU A 170 -31.21 2.22 -22.28
C LEU A 170 -30.79 3.30 -21.30
N ARG A 171 -29.72 3.02 -20.52
CA ARG A 171 -29.11 4.00 -19.62
C ARG A 171 -28.48 5.20 -20.34
N LYS A 172 -27.81 4.94 -21.47
CA LYS A 172 -27.27 5.95 -22.39
C LYS A 172 -27.86 5.70 -23.77
N LYS A 173 -28.40 6.75 -24.39
CA LYS A 173 -29.12 6.69 -25.68
C LYS A 173 -28.35 7.32 -26.84
N GLU A 174 -27.07 7.61 -26.67
CA GLU A 174 -26.24 8.16 -27.74
C GLU A 174 -26.10 7.12 -28.86
N LEU A 175 -26.75 7.40 -29.99
CA LEU A 175 -26.68 6.58 -31.21
C LEU A 175 -25.32 6.83 -31.87
N PRO A 176 -24.51 5.78 -32.12
CA PRO A 176 -23.36 5.95 -33.00
C PRO A 176 -23.85 6.24 -34.43
N GLU A 177 -23.37 7.34 -35.02
CA GLU A 177 -23.80 7.81 -36.35
C GLU A 177 -23.46 6.78 -37.45
N GLY A 178 -24.36 6.61 -38.42
CA GLY A 178 -24.12 5.81 -39.63
C GLY A 178 -24.09 4.28 -39.43
N VAL A 179 -24.41 3.77 -38.24
CA VAL A 179 -24.36 2.33 -37.94
C VAL A 179 -25.64 1.62 -38.39
N LYS A 180 -25.50 0.50 -39.12
CA LYS A 180 -26.63 -0.30 -39.64
C LYS A 180 -27.27 -1.24 -38.61
N SER A 181 -26.51 -1.65 -37.60
CA SER A 181 -26.93 -2.59 -36.56
C SER A 181 -26.19 -2.29 -35.26
N ILE A 182 -26.90 -2.27 -34.14
CA ILE A 182 -26.36 -1.94 -32.83
C ILE A 182 -26.44 -3.18 -31.93
N ARG A 183 -25.30 -3.57 -31.36
CA ARG A 183 -25.24 -4.69 -30.43
C ARG A 183 -25.70 -4.27 -29.04
N ILE A 184 -26.70 -4.96 -28.54
CA ILE A 184 -27.26 -4.83 -27.20
C ILE A 184 -26.81 -6.01 -26.35
N VAL A 185 -26.48 -5.71 -25.10
CA VAL A 185 -26.26 -6.68 -24.02
C VAL A 185 -27.32 -6.42 -22.96
N GLU A 186 -28.07 -7.46 -22.63
CA GLU A 186 -29.15 -7.46 -21.65
C GLU A 186 -28.80 -8.40 -20.50
N ILE A 187 -28.84 -7.90 -19.26
CA ILE A 187 -28.98 -8.72 -18.06
C ILE A 187 -30.46 -8.71 -17.71
N GLU A 188 -31.11 -9.85 -17.81
CA GLU A 188 -32.58 -9.96 -17.77
C GLU A 188 -33.18 -9.25 -16.56
N GLY A 189 -34.02 -8.25 -16.82
CA GLY A 189 -34.74 -7.48 -15.79
C GLY A 189 -33.88 -6.52 -14.96
N VAL A 190 -32.58 -6.38 -15.25
CA VAL A 190 -31.65 -5.54 -14.46
C VAL A 190 -30.95 -4.50 -15.33
N ASP A 191 -30.35 -4.91 -16.43
CA ASP A 191 -29.48 -4.04 -17.23
C ASP A 191 -29.74 -4.17 -18.73
N LEU A 192 -29.75 -3.05 -19.44
CA LEU A 192 -29.81 -3.01 -20.90
C LEU A 192 -28.87 -1.94 -21.45
N SER A 193 -27.89 -2.37 -22.26
CA SER A 193 -26.77 -1.52 -22.71
C SER A 193 -26.38 -1.78 -24.16
N HIS A 194 -25.92 -0.74 -24.87
CA HIS A 194 -25.12 -0.97 -26.07
C HIS A 194 -23.68 -1.32 -25.65
N CYS A 195 -23.18 -2.48 -26.04
CA CYS A 195 -21.82 -2.88 -25.70
C CYS A 195 -21.26 -3.83 -26.76
N GLY A 196 -20.02 -3.60 -27.17
CA GLY A 196 -19.29 -4.46 -28.11
C GLY A 196 -18.44 -5.54 -27.45
N GLY A 197 -18.34 -5.55 -26.12
CA GLY A 197 -17.49 -6.46 -25.35
C GLY A 197 -18.02 -7.89 -25.24
N THR A 198 -17.18 -8.76 -24.68
CA THR A 198 -17.54 -10.15 -24.40
C THR A 198 -18.17 -10.25 -23.02
N HIS A 199 -19.31 -10.94 -22.92
CA HIS A 199 -20.06 -11.10 -21.68
C HIS A 199 -20.37 -12.57 -21.40
N LEU A 200 -20.60 -12.85 -20.12
CA LEU A 200 -21.05 -14.16 -19.64
C LEU A 200 -22.47 -14.46 -20.12
N ARG A 201 -22.91 -15.72 -20.03
CA ARG A 201 -24.27 -16.17 -20.36
C ARG A 201 -25.25 -16.01 -19.20
N SER A 202 -24.74 -15.92 -17.98
CA SER A 202 -25.55 -15.76 -16.79
C SER A 202 -24.79 -15.00 -15.70
N THR A 203 -25.54 -14.36 -14.80
CA THR A 203 -24.93 -13.60 -13.69
C THR A 203 -24.18 -14.51 -12.70
N SER A 204 -24.55 -15.78 -12.56
CA SER A 204 -23.87 -16.71 -11.65
C SER A 204 -22.40 -16.94 -12.02
N GLU A 205 -22.07 -16.86 -13.31
CA GLU A 205 -20.70 -17.05 -13.81
C GLU A 205 -19.75 -15.90 -13.44
N ILE A 206 -20.29 -14.77 -12.97
CA ILE A 206 -19.49 -13.68 -12.37
C ILE A 206 -18.80 -14.20 -11.10
N GLY A 207 -19.45 -15.09 -10.36
CA GLY A 207 -18.98 -15.68 -9.11
C GLY A 207 -19.24 -14.78 -7.91
N LEU A 208 -18.40 -13.78 -7.70
CA LEU A 208 -18.48 -12.82 -6.60
C LEU A 208 -18.12 -11.44 -7.14
N ILE A 209 -18.84 -10.41 -6.74
CA ILE A 209 -18.41 -9.02 -6.89
C ILE A 209 -17.98 -8.50 -5.53
N LYS A 210 -16.79 -7.91 -5.46
CA LYS A 210 -16.28 -7.24 -4.25
C LYS A 210 -15.85 -5.81 -4.57
N VAL A 211 -16.39 -4.85 -3.83
CA VAL A 211 -15.88 -3.47 -3.80
C VAL A 211 -14.66 -3.45 -2.88
N ILE A 212 -13.54 -2.96 -3.41
CA ILE A 212 -12.24 -2.93 -2.72
C ILE A 212 -11.96 -1.56 -2.09
N GLY A 213 -12.56 -0.51 -2.62
CA GLY A 213 -12.46 0.84 -2.10
C GLY A 213 -13.13 1.86 -3.00
N TRP A 214 -13.29 3.08 -2.49
CA TRP A 214 -13.83 4.20 -3.25
C TRP A 214 -13.18 5.52 -2.83
N GLU A 215 -13.01 6.43 -3.78
CA GLU A 215 -12.33 7.70 -3.57
C GLU A 215 -12.86 8.79 -4.51
N LYS A 216 -12.70 10.06 -4.11
CA LYS A 216 -12.99 11.19 -5.00
C LYS A 216 -11.93 11.25 -6.11
N TYR A 217 -12.37 11.28 -7.37
CA TYR A 217 -11.50 11.32 -8.53
C TYR A 217 -12.05 12.25 -9.62
N LYS A 218 -11.32 13.33 -9.92
CA LYS A 218 -11.68 14.31 -10.98
C LYS A 218 -13.13 14.83 -10.91
N GLY A 219 -13.62 15.09 -9.70
CA GLY A 219 -15.00 15.58 -9.48
C GLY A 219 -16.06 14.48 -9.37
N ASN A 220 -15.71 13.22 -9.63
CA ASN A 220 -16.59 12.05 -9.54
C ASN A 220 -16.19 11.16 -8.34
N MET A 221 -16.97 10.10 -8.09
CA MET A 221 -16.62 9.04 -7.15
C MET A 221 -16.13 7.81 -7.90
N ARG A 222 -14.85 7.47 -7.75
CA ARG A 222 -14.26 6.25 -8.31
C ARG A 222 -14.46 5.09 -7.36
N VAL A 223 -15.14 4.05 -7.81
CA VAL A 223 -15.32 2.79 -7.08
C VAL A 223 -14.43 1.72 -7.73
N SER A 224 -13.56 1.12 -6.92
CA SER A 224 -12.67 0.03 -7.31
C SER A 224 -13.31 -1.31 -6.94
N PHE A 225 -13.36 -2.25 -7.88
CA PHE A 225 -14.02 -3.54 -7.68
C PHE A 225 -13.26 -4.69 -8.36
N LEU A 226 -13.54 -5.90 -7.89
CA LEU A 226 -13.04 -7.15 -8.45
C LEU A 226 -14.19 -8.15 -8.60
N CYS A 227 -14.15 -8.93 -9.67
CA CYS A 227 -15.09 -10.02 -9.91
C CYS A 227 -14.41 -11.39 -9.92
N GLY A 228 -15.17 -12.42 -9.60
CA GLY A 228 -14.83 -13.83 -9.81
C GLY A 228 -13.45 -14.22 -9.27
N ARG A 229 -12.57 -14.67 -10.16
CA ARG A 229 -11.25 -15.19 -9.77
C ARG A 229 -10.36 -14.13 -9.10
N ARG A 230 -10.48 -12.87 -9.48
CA ARG A 230 -9.71 -11.77 -8.86
C ARG A 230 -10.17 -11.51 -7.44
N ALA A 231 -11.49 -11.49 -7.21
CA ALA A 231 -12.06 -11.34 -5.88
C ALA A 231 -11.66 -12.51 -4.96
N LEU A 232 -11.65 -13.75 -5.48
CA LEU A 232 -11.18 -14.91 -4.73
C LEU A 232 -9.67 -14.84 -4.39
N LYS A 233 -8.85 -14.37 -5.34
CA LYS A 233 -7.40 -14.16 -5.12
C LYS A 233 -7.16 -13.12 -4.02
N ASP A 234 -7.88 -11.99 -4.07
CA ASP A 234 -7.83 -10.94 -3.05
C ASP A 234 -8.23 -11.47 -1.66
N TYR A 235 -9.36 -12.20 -1.57
CA TYR A 235 -9.78 -12.84 -0.32
C TYR A 235 -8.71 -13.78 0.24
N ARG A 236 -8.12 -14.66 -0.60
CA ARG A 236 -7.06 -15.59 -0.15
C ARG A 236 -5.85 -14.85 0.40
N GLN A 237 -5.44 -13.76 -0.24
CA GLN A 237 -4.30 -12.96 0.23
C GLN A 237 -4.61 -12.31 1.58
N LYS A 238 -5.76 -11.65 1.70
CA LYS A 238 -6.21 -11.01 2.96
C LYS A 238 -6.38 -12.03 4.08
N HIS A 239 -6.99 -13.17 3.79
CA HIS A 239 -7.18 -14.26 4.74
C HIS A 239 -5.84 -14.81 5.24
N LYS A 240 -4.86 -15.03 4.35
CA LYS A 240 -3.52 -15.48 4.73
C LYS A 240 -2.82 -14.50 5.67
N VAL A 241 -2.88 -13.19 5.37
CA VAL A 241 -2.31 -12.14 6.23
C VAL A 241 -3.01 -12.13 7.59
N MET A 242 -4.34 -12.14 7.60
CA MET A 242 -5.15 -12.14 8.83
C MET A 242 -4.83 -13.35 9.72
N GLN A 243 -4.72 -14.55 9.14
CA GLN A 243 -4.32 -15.76 9.86
C GLN A 243 -2.89 -15.67 10.41
N GLY A 244 -1.96 -15.09 9.65
CA GLY A 244 -0.59 -14.86 10.11
C GLY A 244 -0.52 -13.95 11.34
N VAL A 245 -1.26 -12.83 11.32
CA VAL A 245 -1.31 -11.90 12.47
C VAL A 245 -2.03 -12.53 13.67
N SER A 246 -3.13 -13.24 13.40
CA SER A 246 -3.90 -13.98 14.42
C SER A 246 -3.02 -15.00 15.14
N ALA A 247 -2.23 -15.77 14.41
CA ALA A 247 -1.26 -16.71 14.98
C ALA A 247 -0.14 -15.99 15.76
N SER A 248 0.43 -14.91 15.23
CA SER A 248 1.52 -14.19 15.91
C SER A 248 1.09 -13.56 17.23
N LEU A 249 -0.17 -13.14 17.31
CA LEU A 249 -0.76 -12.57 18.52
C LEU A 249 -1.46 -13.61 19.41
N SER A 250 -1.56 -14.86 18.96
CA SER A 250 -2.30 -15.94 19.64
C SER A 250 -3.74 -15.56 19.99
N VAL A 251 -4.42 -14.83 19.09
CA VAL A 251 -5.83 -14.42 19.24
C VAL A 251 -6.63 -14.80 18.01
N LYS A 252 -7.94 -15.00 18.16
CA LYS A 252 -8.82 -15.25 17.00
C LYS A 252 -8.93 -14.01 16.10
N PRO A 253 -9.17 -14.17 14.77
CA PRO A 253 -9.29 -13.04 13.84
C PRO A 253 -10.27 -11.94 14.27
N GLU A 254 -11.40 -12.32 14.87
CA GLU A 254 -12.45 -11.39 15.32
C GLU A 254 -11.99 -10.50 16.48
N LYS A 255 -10.91 -10.90 17.17
CA LYS A 255 -10.32 -10.21 18.32
C LYS A 255 -9.01 -9.49 18.00
N LEU A 256 -8.61 -9.48 16.72
CA LEU A 256 -7.35 -8.85 16.29
C LEU A 256 -7.29 -7.36 16.65
N SER A 257 -8.36 -6.59 16.40
CA SER A 257 -8.37 -5.16 16.71
C SER A 257 -8.19 -4.90 18.20
N GLU A 258 -8.99 -5.59 19.03
CA GLU A 258 -8.90 -5.49 20.50
C GLU A 258 -7.49 -5.86 21.02
N ALA A 259 -6.88 -6.90 20.45
CA ALA A 259 -5.53 -7.33 20.82
C ALA A 259 -4.47 -6.29 20.46
N VAL A 260 -4.57 -5.69 19.27
CA VAL A 260 -3.66 -4.61 18.83
C VAL A 260 -3.79 -3.38 19.74
N ASP A 261 -5.02 -2.98 20.09
CA ASP A 261 -5.24 -1.84 20.98
C ASP A 261 -4.69 -2.09 22.38
N LYS A 262 -4.90 -3.32 22.91
CA LYS A 262 -4.32 -3.74 24.19
C LYS A 262 -2.80 -3.68 24.18
N LEU A 263 -2.15 -4.22 23.16
CA LEU A 263 -0.68 -4.16 23.03
C LEU A 263 -0.16 -2.72 22.94
N ARG A 264 -0.87 -1.84 22.25
CA ARG A 264 -0.50 -0.42 22.17
C ARG A 264 -0.59 0.25 23.54
N GLU A 265 -1.61 -0.08 24.32
CA GLU A 265 -1.79 0.48 25.66
C GLU A 265 -0.76 -0.07 26.66
N GLU A 266 -0.50 -1.38 26.65
CA GLU A 266 0.59 -2.00 27.42
C GLU A 266 1.94 -1.37 27.07
N GLY A 267 2.22 -1.15 25.79
CA GLY A 267 3.44 -0.47 25.35
C GLY A 267 3.55 0.98 25.86
N LYS A 268 2.43 1.71 26.02
CA LYS A 268 2.45 3.02 26.70
C LYS A 268 2.70 2.86 28.20
N GLY A 269 2.11 1.86 28.83
CA GLY A 269 2.32 1.50 30.23
C GLY A 269 3.79 1.24 30.53
N TYR A 270 4.42 0.32 29.81
CA TYR A 270 5.84 -0.01 29.98
C TYR A 270 6.76 1.19 29.76
N ARG A 271 6.46 2.09 28.81
CA ARG A 271 7.24 3.33 28.63
C ARG A 271 7.14 4.27 29.84
N ARG A 272 5.96 4.39 30.46
CA ARG A 272 5.78 5.19 31.68
C ARG A 272 6.51 4.58 32.86
N GLU A 273 6.37 3.27 33.05
CA GLU A 273 7.05 2.54 34.13
C GLU A 273 8.57 2.61 33.99
N LEU A 274 9.10 2.40 32.78
CA LEU A 274 10.53 2.54 32.50
C LEU A 274 11.04 3.95 32.83
N LYS A 275 10.27 4.99 32.50
CA LYS A 275 10.61 6.38 32.87
C LYS A 275 10.67 6.54 34.39
N HIS A 276 9.67 6.04 35.11
CA HIS A 276 9.62 6.11 36.57
C HIS A 276 10.78 5.34 37.23
N LEU A 277 11.09 4.14 36.76
CA LEU A 277 12.21 3.34 37.26
C LEU A 277 13.55 4.02 36.98
N LYS A 278 13.74 4.60 35.79
CA LYS A 278 14.93 5.42 35.46
C LYS A 278 15.07 6.64 36.36
N GLU A 279 13.96 7.32 36.68
CA GLU A 279 13.96 8.45 37.62
C GLU A 279 14.34 8.03 39.04
N ARG A 280 13.89 6.86 39.49
CA ARG A 280 14.27 6.28 40.80
C ARG A 280 15.73 5.88 40.83
N LEU A 281 16.21 5.18 39.80
CA LEU A 281 17.63 4.82 39.67
C LEU A 281 18.53 6.05 39.68
N ALA A 282 18.16 7.10 38.95
CA ALA A 282 18.86 8.38 39.00
C ALA A 282 18.87 9.00 40.42
N GLY A 283 17.84 8.76 41.23
CA GLY A 283 17.82 9.16 42.63
C GLY A 283 18.83 8.41 43.50
N PHE A 284 18.92 7.08 43.34
CA PHE A 284 19.91 6.27 44.05
C PHE A 284 21.34 6.64 43.68
N ILE A 285 21.63 6.75 42.37
CA ILE A 285 22.94 7.18 41.89
C ILE A 285 23.28 8.58 42.42
N ALA A 286 22.31 9.50 42.47
CA ALA A 286 22.55 10.84 43.03
C ALA A 286 22.99 10.78 44.50
N GLN A 287 22.35 9.91 45.30
CA GLN A 287 22.73 9.72 46.70
C GLN A 287 24.12 9.09 46.83
N GLU A 288 24.43 8.06 46.04
CA GLU A 288 25.77 7.44 46.02
C GLU A 288 26.86 8.46 45.67
N LEU A 289 26.59 9.37 44.74
CA LEU A 289 27.51 10.45 44.39
C LEU A 289 27.72 11.40 45.57
N ILE A 290 26.68 11.77 46.31
CA ILE A 290 26.78 12.65 47.48
C ILE A 290 27.55 11.98 48.62
N ASP A 291 27.23 10.71 48.90
CA ASP A 291 27.81 9.95 50.01
C ASP A 291 29.29 9.62 49.75
N GLY A 292 29.66 9.36 48.50
CA GLY A 292 31.02 9.08 48.07
C GLY A 292 31.87 10.32 47.78
N ALA A 293 31.34 11.53 47.94
CA ALA A 293 32.04 12.76 47.57
C ALA A 293 33.14 13.13 48.58
N ALA A 294 34.32 13.47 48.06
CA ALA A 294 35.46 13.91 48.87
C ALA A 294 35.32 15.40 49.26
N PRO A 295 35.64 15.82 50.50
CA PRO A 295 35.57 17.22 50.90
C PRO A 295 36.65 18.06 50.19
N HIS A 296 36.28 19.23 49.67
CA HIS A 296 37.21 20.15 49.00
C HIS A 296 36.81 21.62 49.21
N GLU A 297 37.59 22.36 50.01
CA GLU A 297 37.48 23.81 50.27
C GLU A 297 36.11 24.47 49.97
N GLY A 298 35.12 24.23 50.83
CA GLY A 298 33.80 24.87 50.75
C GLY A 298 32.74 24.13 49.93
N PHE A 299 33.11 23.03 49.25
CA PHE A 299 32.19 22.12 48.56
C PHE A 299 32.69 20.66 48.64
N LYS A 300 31.98 19.73 48.01
CA LYS A 300 32.40 18.33 47.86
C LYS A 300 32.71 18.01 46.39
N LEU A 301 33.65 17.12 46.13
CA LEU A 301 34.11 16.76 44.80
C LEU A 301 33.85 15.28 44.52
N VAL A 302 33.31 14.99 43.33
CA VAL A 302 33.11 13.64 42.81
C VAL A 302 33.79 13.51 41.45
N LYS A 303 34.67 12.52 41.34
CA LYS A 303 35.23 12.04 40.07
C LYS A 303 34.77 10.59 39.87
N MET A 304 34.00 10.33 38.82
CA MET A 304 33.46 8.97 38.60
C MET A 304 33.36 8.61 37.13
N ILE A 305 33.60 7.33 36.82
CA ILE A 305 33.34 6.77 35.49
C ILE A 305 32.23 5.73 35.59
N PHE A 306 31.17 5.95 34.82
CA PHE A 306 30.08 5.02 34.66
C PHE A 306 30.30 4.16 33.41
N ARG A 307 30.27 2.85 33.60
CA ARG A 307 30.27 1.87 32.51
C ARG A 307 28.94 1.13 32.54
N GLN A 308 28.35 0.92 31.38
CA GLN A 308 27.08 0.19 31.21
C GLN A 308 25.82 0.91 31.75
N GLU A 309 25.94 2.15 32.21
CA GLU A 309 24.79 2.96 32.63
C GLU A 309 24.20 3.77 31.48
N ASP A 310 22.89 4.03 31.58
CA ASP A 310 22.19 4.90 30.64
C ASP A 310 22.62 6.36 30.85
N LEU A 311 23.11 6.99 29.78
CA LEU A 311 23.61 8.38 29.79
C LEU A 311 22.59 9.37 30.36
N GLN A 312 21.30 9.21 30.06
CA GLN A 312 20.26 10.12 30.56
C GLN A 312 19.98 9.89 32.04
N VAL A 313 20.08 8.64 32.52
CA VAL A 313 19.98 8.32 33.95
C VAL A 313 21.14 8.97 34.72
N VAL A 314 22.38 8.78 34.27
CA VAL A 314 23.56 9.39 34.90
C VAL A 314 23.47 10.91 34.88
N LYS A 315 23.09 11.51 33.75
CA LYS A 315 22.88 12.95 33.64
C LYS A 315 21.83 13.45 34.64
N SER A 316 20.69 12.76 34.73
CA SER A 316 19.63 13.10 35.69
C SER A 316 20.13 12.96 37.14
N ALA A 317 20.90 11.92 37.45
CA ALA A 317 21.48 11.70 38.77
C ALA A 317 22.43 12.83 39.16
N ILE A 318 23.36 13.21 38.27
CA ILE A 318 24.30 14.30 38.49
C ILE A 318 23.56 15.61 38.75
N ILE A 319 22.56 15.94 37.93
CA ILE A 319 21.73 17.15 38.13
C ILE A 319 20.99 17.10 39.48
N LYS A 320 20.47 15.93 39.89
CA LYS A 320 19.83 15.78 41.20
C LYS A 320 20.82 15.95 42.35
N ALA A 321 22.04 15.44 42.21
CA ALA A 321 23.07 15.50 43.25
C ALA A 321 23.54 16.95 43.51
N VAL A 322 23.90 17.68 42.44
CA VAL A 322 24.40 19.06 42.58
C VAL A 322 23.35 20.07 43.06
N ASN A 323 22.07 19.71 43.01
CA ASN A 323 20.98 20.54 43.53
C ASN A 323 20.66 20.29 45.02
N GLN A 324 21.29 19.29 45.66
CA GLN A 324 21.02 18.94 47.07
C GLN A 324 22.08 19.49 48.02
N GLU A 325 23.36 19.39 47.66
CA GLU A 325 24.49 19.87 48.47
C GLU A 325 25.49 20.64 47.60
N PRO A 326 26.35 21.51 48.18
CA PRO A 326 27.47 22.11 47.47
C PRO A 326 28.44 21.03 46.94
N LEU A 327 28.33 20.73 45.65
CA LEU A 327 28.96 19.58 44.99
C LEU A 327 29.46 19.96 43.60
N LEU A 328 30.65 19.47 43.24
CA LEU A 328 31.16 19.40 41.87
C LEU A 328 31.24 17.93 41.47
N VAL A 329 30.62 17.58 40.34
CA VAL A 329 30.70 16.25 39.75
C VAL A 329 31.38 16.34 38.39
N LEU A 330 32.47 15.58 38.24
CA LEU A 330 33.15 15.34 36.97
C LEU A 330 32.96 13.86 36.61
N ALA A 331 32.05 13.59 35.67
CA ALA A 331 31.70 12.23 35.29
C ALA A 331 32.10 11.88 33.86
N GLY A 332 32.65 10.69 33.69
CA GLY A 332 32.78 10.00 32.40
C GLY A 332 31.70 8.93 32.26
N VAL A 333 31.10 8.79 31.08
CA VAL A 333 30.12 7.72 30.80
C VAL A 333 30.50 7.04 29.49
N GLU A 334 30.77 5.75 29.56
CA GLU A 334 30.96 4.93 28.36
C GLU A 334 29.60 4.37 27.93
N SER A 335 29.14 4.77 26.74
CA SER A 335 27.84 4.36 26.19
C SER A 335 27.91 4.19 24.69
N GLN A 336 27.40 3.06 24.18
CA GLN A 336 27.34 2.73 22.76
C GLN A 336 28.69 2.87 22.02
N GLY A 337 29.80 2.55 22.69
CA GLY A 337 31.15 2.66 22.13
C GLY A 337 31.73 4.08 22.06
N MET A 338 31.04 5.08 22.63
CA MET A 338 31.52 6.46 22.76
C MET A 338 31.80 6.81 24.22
N GLY A 339 32.75 7.72 24.42
CA GLY A 339 33.00 8.36 25.70
C GLY A 339 32.21 9.65 25.82
N HIS A 340 31.43 9.80 26.89
CA HIS A 340 30.73 11.02 27.23
C HIS A 340 31.32 11.64 28.48
N LEU A 341 31.39 12.97 28.52
CA LEU A 341 31.77 13.72 29.71
C LEU A 341 30.58 14.56 30.16
N ILE A 342 30.28 14.54 31.46
CA ILE A 342 29.23 15.35 32.09
C ILE A 342 29.84 16.01 33.31
N PHE A 343 30.02 17.33 33.25
CA PHE A 343 30.51 18.14 34.36
C PHE A 343 29.39 19.01 34.87
N ALA A 344 29.13 19.00 36.17
CA ALA A 344 28.09 19.83 36.77
C ALA A 344 28.50 20.28 38.16
N SER A 345 28.10 21.49 38.52
CA SER A 345 28.37 22.09 39.83
C SER A 345 27.09 22.65 40.43
N SER A 346 27.06 22.74 41.76
CA SER A 346 26.03 23.49 42.47
C SER A 346 26.10 24.97 42.10
N LYS A 347 24.95 25.64 42.14
CA LYS A 347 24.87 27.07 41.87
C LYS A 347 25.78 27.86 42.82
N GLY A 348 26.56 28.79 42.27
CA GLY A 348 27.40 29.72 43.05
C GLY A 348 28.84 29.29 43.25
N LEU A 349 29.28 28.13 42.73
CA LEU A 349 30.69 27.71 42.82
C LEU A 349 31.63 28.44 41.84
N GLY A 350 31.10 29.09 40.80
CA GLY A 350 31.88 29.95 39.90
C GLY A 350 32.98 29.25 39.09
N LEU A 351 32.82 27.95 38.83
CA LEU A 351 33.83 27.14 38.15
C LEU A 351 33.68 27.19 36.62
N PRO A 352 34.76 27.31 35.84
CA PRO A 352 34.70 27.39 34.37
C PRO A 352 34.51 26.01 33.71
N LEU A 353 33.42 25.30 34.06
CA LEU A 353 33.17 23.91 33.62
C LEU A 353 33.12 23.76 32.10
N GLY A 354 32.57 24.74 31.38
CA GLY A 354 32.50 24.72 29.92
C GLY A 354 33.86 24.78 29.22
N GLU A 355 34.88 25.36 29.84
CA GLU A 355 36.25 25.40 29.32
C GLU A 355 37.01 24.13 29.70
N ALA A 356 36.93 23.73 30.97
CA ALA A 356 37.53 22.47 31.44
C ALA A 356 37.03 21.28 30.62
N LEU A 357 35.73 21.24 30.31
CA LEU A 357 35.13 20.19 29.49
C LEU A 357 35.62 20.24 28.03
N ARG A 358 35.81 21.44 27.45
CA ARG A 358 36.34 21.57 26.08
C ARG A 358 37.76 21.00 25.97
N GLU A 359 38.62 21.26 26.94
CA GLU A 359 39.97 20.68 26.98
C GLU A 359 39.92 19.16 27.21
N SER A 360 39.08 18.71 28.14
CA SER A 360 38.90 17.29 28.44
C SER A 360 38.36 16.48 27.25
N CYS A 361 37.46 17.08 26.46
CA CYS A 361 36.91 16.43 25.26
C CYS A 361 37.98 16.15 24.21
N LYS A 362 39.03 16.98 24.09
CA LYS A 362 40.13 16.74 23.13
C LYS A 362 40.83 15.41 23.40
N VAL A 363 40.91 14.99 24.66
CA VAL A 363 41.57 13.75 25.10
C VAL A 363 40.83 12.49 24.65
N ILE A 364 39.51 12.60 24.44
CA ILE A 364 38.66 11.51 23.97
C ILE A 364 38.29 11.64 22.48
N ASP A 365 39.03 12.46 21.72
CA ASP A 365 38.76 12.78 20.31
C ASP A 365 37.35 13.36 20.10
N GLY A 366 36.92 14.18 21.05
CA GLY A 366 35.55 14.65 21.18
C GLY A 366 35.37 16.15 21.10
N LYS A 367 34.10 16.55 21.13
CA LYS A 367 33.68 17.95 21.27
C LYS A 367 32.62 18.05 22.34
N GLY A 368 32.59 19.20 23.01
CA GLY A 368 31.65 19.47 24.08
C GLY A 368 31.55 20.96 24.37
N GLY A 369 30.59 21.32 25.20
CA GLY A 369 30.34 22.70 25.58
C GLY A 369 29.42 22.78 26.78
N GLY A 370 29.20 24.00 27.26
CA GLY A 370 28.41 24.27 28.45
C GLY A 370 28.72 25.62 29.05
N GLY A 371 28.14 25.86 30.23
CA GLY A 371 28.37 27.05 31.05
C GLY A 371 28.95 26.71 32.42
N GLU A 372 28.91 27.66 33.35
CA GLU A 372 29.54 27.57 34.67
C GLU A 372 28.88 26.56 35.63
N GLY A 373 27.65 26.13 35.35
CA GLY A 373 26.91 25.15 36.18
C GLY A 373 26.75 23.76 35.57
N PHE A 374 26.90 23.64 34.24
CA PHE A 374 26.72 22.38 33.54
C PHE A 374 27.42 22.41 32.18
N ALA A 375 28.18 21.37 31.89
CA ALA A 375 28.83 21.14 30.61
C ALA A 375 28.77 19.65 30.23
N GLN A 376 28.66 19.38 28.93
CA GLN A 376 28.63 18.01 28.42
C GLN A 376 29.32 17.90 27.05
N GLY A 377 29.90 16.73 26.79
CA GLY A 377 30.57 16.44 25.53
C GLY A 377 30.64 14.96 25.24
N ALA A 378 31.02 14.63 24.02
CA ALA A 378 31.17 13.25 23.57
C ALA A 378 32.37 13.13 22.61
N GLY A 379 32.99 11.95 22.60
CA GLY A 379 34.13 11.60 21.76
C GLY A 379 34.19 10.10 21.47
N THR A 380 34.98 9.75 20.46
CA THR A 380 35.05 8.38 19.93
C THR A 380 36.05 7.48 20.66
N ASN A 381 36.74 8.00 21.68
CA ASN A 381 37.81 7.28 22.37
C ASN A 381 37.51 7.11 23.88
N PRO A 382 36.55 6.22 24.26
CA PRO A 382 36.13 6.04 25.65
C PRO A 382 37.23 5.51 26.58
N GLN A 383 38.28 4.89 26.02
CA GLN A 383 39.44 4.38 26.77
C GLN A 383 40.14 5.49 27.58
N HIS A 384 40.03 6.75 27.13
CA HIS A 384 40.71 7.90 27.72
C HIS A 384 39.84 8.73 28.68
N LEU A 385 38.67 8.23 29.11
CA LEU A 385 37.81 8.93 30.06
C LEU A 385 38.54 9.27 31.36
N GLU A 386 39.36 8.38 31.93
CA GLU A 386 40.12 8.65 33.16
C GLU A 386 41.06 9.86 32.99
N LYS A 387 41.86 9.84 31.91
CA LYS A 387 42.78 10.92 31.57
C LYS A 387 42.05 12.24 31.30
N ALA A 388 40.86 12.19 30.72
CA ALA A 388 40.05 13.37 30.50
C ALA A 388 39.54 13.98 31.82
N LEU A 389 39.17 13.15 32.80
CA LEU A 389 38.76 13.63 34.13
C LEU A 389 39.94 14.20 34.94
N GLU A 390 41.14 13.61 34.82
CA GLU A 390 42.36 14.16 35.43
C GLU A 390 42.70 15.54 34.86
N LEU A 391 42.64 15.70 33.54
CA LEU A 391 42.86 16.99 32.88
C LEU A 391 41.85 18.05 33.34
N ALA A 392 40.59 17.65 33.58
CA ALA A 392 39.57 18.55 34.11
C ALA A 392 39.92 19.06 35.52
N LEU A 393 40.41 18.17 36.40
CA LEU A 393 40.85 18.55 37.75
C LEU A 393 42.03 19.52 37.71
N ASP A 394 43.04 19.24 36.88
CA ASP A 394 44.21 20.10 36.70
C ASP A 394 43.81 21.48 36.18
N TYR A 395 42.91 21.54 35.19
CA TYR A 395 42.41 22.81 34.64
C TYR A 395 41.68 23.64 35.69
N LEU A 396 40.86 22.98 36.52
CA LEU A 396 40.13 23.63 37.62
C LEU A 396 41.02 23.92 38.84
N LYS A 397 42.31 23.52 38.81
CA LYS A 397 43.28 23.65 39.89
C LYS A 397 42.84 22.96 41.19
N LEU A 398 42.12 21.85 41.07
CA LEU A 398 41.63 21.06 42.19
C LEU A 398 42.62 19.93 42.48
N LYS A 399 43.04 19.79 43.73
CA LYS A 399 43.76 18.59 44.19
C LYS A 399 42.74 17.47 44.42
N GLY A 400 42.89 16.39 43.67
CA GLY A 400 42.01 15.20 43.71
C GLY A 400 42.14 14.38 44.98
#